data_AF-A0A939WT89-F1
#
_entry.id   AF-A0A939WT89-F1
#
_cell.length_a   1.000
_cell.length_b   1.000
_cell.length_c   1.000
_cell.angle_alpha   90.00
_cell.angle_beta   90.00
_cell.angle_gamma   90.00
#
_symmetry.space_group_name_H-M   'P 1'
#
loop_
_entity.id
_entity.type
_entity.pdbx_description
1 polymer ?
#
loop_
_entity_poly.entity_id
_entity_poly.type
_entity_poly.pdbx_seq_one_letter_code
_entity_poly.pdbx_strand_id
1 'polypeptide(L)'
;QSNSDSKLVSYIAEGSFLDVNPCSFGSLGVAAIPGFARFYRHVLIQKRFPHHGAYGFAHAGKALFEALKLLGVDDINTPKPAGELYPGENPFAV
;
A
#
# COMPACT_ATOMS: atom_id res chain seq x y z
N GLN A 1 8.54 9.17 4.67
CA GLN A 1 9.45 9.29 3.51
C GLN A 1 8.70 10.02 2.40
N SER A 2 9.32 10.94 1.66
CA SER A 2 8.67 11.61 0.51
C SER A 2 8.69 10.72 -0.73
N ASN A 3 7.90 11.07 -1.75
CA ASN A 3 8.07 10.51 -3.10
C ASN A 3 9.29 11.12 -3.82
N SER A 4 9.53 10.72 -5.07
CA SER A 4 10.65 11.24 -5.88
C SER A 4 10.60 12.75 -6.14
N ASP A 5 9.44 13.37 -6.00
CA ASP A 5 9.22 14.80 -6.26
C ASP A 5 9.30 15.60 -4.95
N SER A 6 9.83 15.00 -3.89
CA SER A 6 9.93 15.58 -2.54
C SER A 6 8.57 15.97 -1.93
N LYS A 7 7.47 15.34 -2.36
CA LYS A 7 6.14 15.55 -1.79
C LYS A 7 5.90 14.62 -0.62
N LEU A 8 5.31 15.17 0.45
CA LEU A 8 4.83 14.39 1.58
C LEU A 8 3.55 13.65 1.16
N VAL A 9 3.67 12.34 1.04
CA VAL A 9 2.57 11.44 0.66
C VAL A 9 2.65 10.20 1.53
N SER A 10 1.53 9.51 1.71
CA SER A 10 1.49 8.28 2.49
C SER A 10 0.57 7.24 1.87
N TYR A 11 0.76 5.99 2.29
CA TYR A 11 -0.16 4.92 2.04
C TYR A 11 -0.29 4.01 3.27
N ILE A 12 -1.47 3.43 3.45
CA ILE A 12 -1.76 2.46 4.49
C ILE A 12 -2.47 1.28 3.82
N ALA A 13 -2.05 0.07 4.14
CA ALA A 13 -2.71 -1.15 3.69
C ALA A 13 -2.74 -2.16 4.82
N GLU A 14 -3.90 -2.82 4.99
CA GLU A 14 -4.04 -3.93 5.91
C GLU A 14 -4.05 -5.25 5.15
N GLY A 15 -3.54 -6.29 5.81
CA GLY A 15 -3.38 -7.63 5.25
C GLY A 15 -2.85 -8.58 6.32
N SER A 16 -2.51 -9.79 5.92
CA SER A 16 -2.02 -10.83 6.83
C SER A 16 -0.63 -11.29 6.44
N PHE A 17 0.18 -11.70 7.41
CA PHE A 17 1.37 -12.50 7.13
C PHE A 17 0.96 -13.94 6.85
N LEU A 18 1.49 -14.52 5.78
CA LEU A 18 1.24 -15.90 5.40
C LEU A 18 2.36 -16.80 5.92
N ASP A 19 1.98 -17.91 6.54
CA ASP A 19 2.89 -18.99 6.91
C ASP A 19 3.11 -19.91 5.71
N VAL A 20 3.99 -19.47 4.81
CA VAL A 20 4.31 -20.19 3.56
C VAL A 20 5.81 -20.15 3.29
N ASN A 21 6.32 -21.20 2.65
CA ASN A 21 7.70 -21.20 2.14
C ASN A 21 7.77 -20.28 0.91
N PRO A 22 8.56 -19.19 0.94
CA PRO A 22 8.63 -18.25 -0.18
C PRO A 22 9.44 -18.78 -1.37
N CYS A 23 10.00 -19.99 -1.29
CA CYS A 23 10.81 -20.61 -2.35
C CYS A 23 11.97 -19.72 -2.83
N SER A 24 12.58 -18.98 -1.90
CA SER A 24 13.69 -18.05 -2.14
C SER A 24 14.71 -18.16 -1.02
N PHE A 25 15.91 -17.61 -1.22
CA PHE A 25 16.99 -17.64 -0.25
C PHE A 25 16.89 -16.48 0.75
N GLY A 26 17.30 -16.73 2.00
CA GLY A 26 17.36 -15.73 3.07
C GLY A 26 16.15 -15.70 4.00
N SER A 27 16.16 -14.77 4.95
CA SER A 27 15.09 -14.57 5.92
C SER A 27 13.98 -13.71 5.31
N LEU A 28 12.95 -14.38 4.79
CA LEU A 28 11.85 -13.76 4.06
C LEU A 28 10.51 -14.05 4.74
N GLY A 29 9.65 -13.04 4.81
CA GLY A 29 8.25 -13.18 5.21
C GLY A 29 7.33 -12.73 4.08
N VAL A 30 6.16 -13.34 3.97
CA VAL A 30 5.18 -13.02 2.92
C VAL A 30 3.99 -12.28 3.53
N ALA A 31 3.83 -11.01 3.15
CA ALA A 31 2.65 -10.22 3.49
C ALA A 31 1.64 -10.28 2.34
N ALA A 32 0.42 -10.73 2.64
CA ALA A 32 -0.70 -10.75 1.70
C ALA A 32 -1.63 -9.56 1.97
N ILE A 33 -1.70 -8.65 1.01
CA ILE A 33 -2.58 -7.48 1.06
C ILE A 33 -3.66 -7.65 -0.03
N PRO A 34 -4.96 -7.64 0.32
CA PRO A 34 -6.04 -7.73 -0.66
C PRO A 34 -5.95 -6.60 -1.70
N GLY A 35 -6.03 -6.96 -2.98
CA GLY A 35 -5.98 -5.99 -4.09
C GLY A 35 -4.61 -5.33 -4.32
N PHE A 36 -3.53 -5.85 -3.72
CA PHE A 36 -2.21 -5.20 -3.77
C PHE A 36 -1.66 -4.99 -5.18
N ALA A 37 -1.88 -5.90 -6.12
CA ALA A 37 -1.34 -5.74 -7.48
C ALA A 37 -1.84 -4.44 -8.15
N ARG A 38 -3.16 -4.17 -8.06
CA ARG A 38 -3.77 -2.96 -8.62
C ARG A 38 -3.30 -1.72 -7.87
N PHE A 39 -3.29 -1.81 -6.55
CA PHE A 39 -2.80 -0.74 -5.67
C PHE A 39 -1.32 -0.39 -5.94
N TYR A 40 -0.46 -1.39 -6.07
CA TYR A 40 0.95 -1.24 -6.35
C TYR A 40 1.16 -0.50 -7.67
N ARG A 41 0.42 -0.87 -8.72
CA ARG A 41 0.48 -0.22 -10.02
C ARG A 41 0.00 1.24 -9.98
N HIS A 42 -1.20 1.47 -9.46
CA HIS A 42 -1.91 2.75 -9.56
C HIS A 42 -1.55 3.75 -8.45
N VAL A 43 -0.91 3.28 -7.39
CA VAL A 43 -0.48 4.13 -6.27
C VAL A 43 1.04 4.10 -6.16
N LEU A 44 1.65 2.97 -5.84
CA LEU A 44 3.09 2.94 -5.51
C LEU A 44 3.96 3.32 -6.72
N ILE A 45 3.75 2.67 -7.87
CA ILE A 45 4.48 2.99 -9.10
C ILE A 45 4.06 4.36 -9.65
N GLN A 46 2.76 4.55 -9.88
CA GLN A 46 2.25 5.76 -10.56
C GLN A 46 2.53 7.05 -9.77
N LYS A 47 2.48 7.02 -8.44
CA LYS A 47 2.83 8.17 -7.58
C LYS A 47 4.30 8.18 -7.14
N ARG A 48 5.11 7.26 -7.65
CA ARG A 48 6.58 7.22 -7.49
C ARG A 48 7.02 7.13 -6.03
N PHE A 49 6.35 6.26 -5.27
CA PHE A 49 6.74 5.93 -3.90
C PHE A 49 8.12 5.25 -3.88
N PRO A 50 8.89 5.44 -2.80
CA PRO A 50 10.14 4.70 -2.57
C PRO A 50 9.87 3.20 -2.38
N HIS A 51 10.92 2.39 -2.49
CA HIS A 51 10.80 0.93 -2.40
C HIS A 51 10.73 0.40 -0.95
N HIS A 52 10.92 1.26 0.05
CA HIS A 52 10.83 0.89 1.46
C HIS A 52 9.41 1.11 2.00
N GLY A 53 9.01 0.26 2.93
CA GLY A 53 7.79 0.38 3.71
C GLY A 53 8.02 -0.09 5.14
N ALA A 54 7.04 0.17 6.01
CA ALA A 54 7.02 -0.32 7.38
C ALA A 54 5.85 -1.29 7.56
N TYR A 55 6.04 -2.29 8.42
CA TYR A 55 5.02 -3.26 8.78
C TYR A 55 4.73 -3.20 10.28
N GLY A 56 3.45 -3.25 10.62
CA GLY A 56 2.95 -3.42 11.98
C GLY A 56 2.20 -4.74 12.10
N PHE A 57 2.26 -5.37 13.27
CA PHE A 57 1.61 -6.67 13.51
C PHE A 57 0.12 -6.55 13.88
N ALA A 58 -0.35 -5.36 14.26
CA ALA A 58 -1.75 -5.10 14.56
C ALA A 58 -2.45 -4.42 13.37
N HIS A 59 -3.74 -4.73 13.19
CA HIS A 59 -4.63 -3.99 12.29
C HIS A 59 -4.98 -2.62 12.88
N ALA A 60 -4.09 -1.66 12.68
CA ALA A 60 -4.18 -0.30 13.21
C ALA A 60 -4.48 0.74 12.12
N GLY A 61 -4.99 0.33 10.96
CA GLY A 61 -5.16 1.19 9.79
C GLY A 61 -6.00 2.43 10.08
N LYS A 62 -7.09 2.29 10.84
CA LYS A 62 -7.92 3.42 11.29
C LYS A 62 -7.14 4.45 12.11
N ALA A 63 -6.38 4.01 13.10
CA ALA A 63 -5.63 4.89 13.99
C ALA A 63 -4.50 5.60 13.21
N LEU A 64 -3.79 4.86 12.35
CA LEU A 64 -2.73 5.41 11.51
C LEU A 64 -3.28 6.43 10.51
N PHE A 65 -4.44 6.17 9.91
CA PHE A 65 -5.07 7.09 8.95
C PHE A 65 -5.43 8.43 9.61
N GLU A 66 -6.08 8.40 10.77
CA GLU A 66 -6.41 9.65 11.49
C GLU A 66 -5.16 10.36 12.04
N ALA A 67 -4.14 9.62 12.49
CA ALA A 67 -2.88 10.20 12.93
C ALA A 67 -2.16 10.94 11.79
N LEU A 68 -2.11 10.36 10.58
CA LEU A 68 -1.51 11.01 9.40
C LEU A 68 -2.26 12.28 9.01
N LYS A 69 -3.60 12.25 9.05
CA LYS A 69 -4.42 13.44 8.82
C LYS A 69 -4.14 14.53 9.85
N LEU A 70 -4.06 14.17 11.14
CA LEU A 70 -3.73 15.11 12.21
C LEU A 70 -2.34 15.75 12.00
N LEU A 71 -1.39 14.99 11.46
CA LEU A 71 -0.05 15.46 11.14
C LEU A 71 0.04 16.25 9.82
N GLY A 72 -1.09 16.49 9.14
CA GLY A 72 -1.14 17.32 7.92
C GLY A 72 -0.71 16.59 6.64
N VAL A 73 -0.85 15.26 6.59
CA VAL A 73 -0.64 14.51 5.34
C VAL A 73 -1.94 14.48 4.54
N ASP A 74 -1.97 15.19 3.41
CA ASP A 74 -3.17 15.33 2.58
C ASP A 74 -3.40 14.15 1.62
N ASP A 75 -2.33 13.55 1.08
CA ASP A 75 -2.41 12.43 0.13
C ASP A 75 -2.12 11.10 0.85
N ILE A 76 -3.18 10.51 1.40
CA ILE A 76 -3.13 9.19 2.06
C ILE A 76 -3.88 8.17 1.20
N ASN A 77 -3.18 7.13 0.75
CA ASN A 77 -3.71 6.13 -0.17
C ASN A 77 -3.97 4.80 0.53
N THR A 78 -5.06 4.12 0.17
CA THR A 78 -5.39 2.78 0.66
C THR A 78 -5.83 1.88 -0.50
N PRO A 79 -5.69 0.55 -0.40
CA PRO A 79 -6.19 -0.35 -1.42
C PRO A 79 -7.71 -0.20 -1.60
N LYS A 80 -8.14 0.08 -2.83
CA LYS A 80 -9.56 0.12 -3.20
C LYS A 80 -10.19 -1.28 -3.19
N PRO A 81 -11.47 -1.40 -2.80
CA PRO A 81 -12.20 -2.66 -2.86
C PRO A 81 -12.31 -3.18 -4.30
N ALA A 82 -12.70 -4.45 -4.44
CA ALA A 82 -13.09 -4.97 -5.74
C ALA A 82 -14.31 -4.20 -6.29
N GLY A 83 -14.33 -3.94 -7.59
CA GLY A 83 -15.40 -3.19 -8.26
C GLY A 83 -15.21 -1.67 -8.29
N GLU A 84 -14.26 -1.12 -7.53
CA GLU A 84 -13.89 0.29 -7.61
C GLU A 84 -12.58 0.47 -8.39
N LEU A 85 -12.64 1.25 -9.48
CA LEU A 85 -11.50 1.51 -10.34
C LEU A 85 -10.61 2.62 -9.77
N TYR A 86 -9.30 2.48 -9.94
CA TYR A 86 -8.38 3.59 -9.84
C TYR A 86 -8.49 4.51 -11.08
N PRO A 87 -8.15 5.80 -10.96
CA PRO A 87 -8.04 6.67 -12.12
C PRO A 87 -7.08 6.08 -13.18
N GLY A 88 -7.60 5.85 -14.39
CA GLY A 88 -6.84 5.28 -15.50
C GLY A 88 -6.70 3.74 -15.48
N GLU A 89 -7.33 3.04 -14.52
CA GLU A 89 -7.45 1.58 -14.56
C GLU A 89 -8.39 1.16 -15.70
N ASN A 90 -8.01 0.13 -16.46
CA ASN A 90 -8.78 -0.34 -17.60
C ASN A 90 -10.03 -1.09 -17.10
N PRO A 91 -11.26 -0.61 -17.39
CA PRO A 91 -12.50 -1.27 -16.94
C PRO A 91 -12.76 -2.62 -17.61
N PHE A 92 -12.01 -2.97 -18.66
CA PHE A 92 -12.13 -4.23 -19.40
C PHE A 92 -10.96 -5.19 -19.19
N ALA A 93 -9.99 -4.83 -18.33
CA ALA A 93 -8.92 -5.76 -17.97
C ALA A 93 -9.50 -6.84 -17.05
N VAL A 94 -9.74 -8.01 -17.64
CA VAL A 94 -10.18 -9.25 -16.96
C VAL A 94 -8.98 -9.93 -16.32
#